data_AF-A0A9D5B618-F1
#
_entry.id   AF-A0A9D5B618-F1
#
_cell.length_a   1.000
_cell.length_b   1.000
_cell.length_c   1.000
_cell.angle_alpha   90.00
_cell.angle_beta   90.00
_cell.angle_gamma   90.00
#
_symmetry.space_group_name_H-M   'P 1'
#
loop_
_entity.id
_entity.type
_entity.pdbx_description
1 polymer ?
#
loop_
_entity_poly.entity_id
_entity_poly.type
_entity_poly.pdbx_seq_one_letter_code
_entity_poly.pdbx_strand_id
1 'polypeptide(L)'
;ERTVNTSKLVEACRTVDPLKECCRPVCRPAIMDAALQISGRQMMINNDNMAGEMNHTDYLNDCKGVVYSYLSKQLSSEVANKAFRILSACKVNKVCPLTFKEPSDVIAVCKNVAAPSPTCCSSLNTYIAETQQKILITNKQAIICATQFGSMLRGGGVMTNVYELCDVDLKDFSIQGIYTYA
;
A
#
# COMPACT_ATOMS: atom_id res chain seq x y z
N GLU A 1 12.90 -25.44 21.44
CA GLU A 1 12.73 -23.98 21.47
C GLU A 1 12.34 -23.50 20.06
N ARG A 2 11.11 -23.02 19.80
CA ARG A 2 10.80 -22.35 18.52
C ARG A 2 11.14 -20.87 18.67
N THR A 3 12.40 -20.55 18.44
CA THR A 3 12.99 -19.21 18.60
C THR A 3 12.44 -18.26 17.56
N VAL A 4 12.00 -17.06 17.99
CA VAL A 4 11.62 -16.00 17.06
C VAL A 4 12.79 -15.78 16.12
N ASN A 5 12.56 -15.88 14.82
CA ASN A 5 13.61 -15.69 13.83
C ASN A 5 13.91 -14.20 13.69
N THR A 6 14.71 -13.69 14.63
CA THR A 6 15.03 -12.27 14.77
C THR A 6 15.85 -11.75 13.61
N SER A 7 16.71 -12.57 12.99
CA SER A 7 17.47 -12.17 11.80
C SER A 7 16.54 -11.90 10.61
N LYS A 8 15.56 -12.79 10.37
CA LYS A 8 14.55 -12.58 9.32
C LYS A 8 13.69 -11.34 9.58
N LEU A 9 13.33 -11.08 10.85
CA LEU A 9 12.57 -9.90 11.24
C LEU A 9 13.37 -8.60 10.98
N VAL A 10 14.64 -8.55 11.41
CA VAL A 10 15.49 -7.38 11.22
C VAL A 10 15.71 -7.12 9.74
N GLU A 11 15.98 -8.15 8.95
CA GLU A 11 16.21 -8.03 7.50
C GLU A 11 14.95 -7.51 6.78
N ALA A 12 13.77 -8.06 7.11
CA ALA A 12 12.50 -7.62 6.55
C ALA A 12 12.22 -6.12 6.79
N CYS A 13 12.69 -5.57 7.90
CA CYS A 13 12.41 -4.20 8.33
C CYS A 13 13.56 -3.21 8.12
N ARG A 14 14.71 -3.67 7.60
CA ARG A 14 15.91 -2.85 7.41
C ARG A 14 15.76 -1.84 6.27
N THR A 15 15.18 -2.27 5.16
CA THR A 15 14.96 -1.44 3.97
C THR A 15 13.50 -1.48 3.58
N VAL A 16 12.70 -0.65 4.25
CA VAL A 16 11.27 -0.53 3.96
C VAL A 16 11.07 0.49 2.84
N ASP A 17 10.65 0.01 1.67
CA ASP A 17 10.21 0.88 0.58
C ASP A 17 8.72 1.24 0.77
N PRO A 18 8.33 2.52 0.69
CA PRO A 18 6.94 2.93 0.91
C PRO A 18 5.92 2.26 0.00
N LEU A 19 6.24 2.08 -1.29
CA LEU A 19 5.31 1.52 -2.26
C LEU A 19 5.20 0.01 -2.09
N LYS A 20 6.35 -0.67 -1.98
CA LYS A 20 6.40 -2.12 -1.77
C LYS A 20 5.73 -2.49 -0.45
N GLU A 21 6.04 -1.80 0.65
CA GLU A 21 5.47 -2.15 1.96
C GLU A 21 3.95 -1.90 2.01
N CYS A 22 3.43 -0.92 1.25
CA CYS A 22 1.99 -0.67 1.22
C CYS A 22 1.22 -1.64 0.31
N CYS A 23 1.84 -2.16 -0.76
CA CYS A 23 1.18 -3.02 -1.75
C CYS A 23 1.49 -4.51 -1.61
N ARG A 24 2.72 -4.85 -1.20
CA ARG A 24 3.26 -6.21 -1.00
C ARG A 24 4.11 -6.22 0.29
N PRO A 25 3.46 -6.16 1.46
CA PRO A 25 4.13 -5.91 2.73
C PRO A 25 5.07 -7.07 3.11
N VAL A 26 6.25 -6.74 3.65
CA VAL A 26 7.24 -7.73 4.11
C VAL A 26 7.61 -7.50 5.57
N CYS A 27 7.82 -6.24 5.98
CA CYS A 27 8.15 -5.91 7.37
C CYS A 27 6.94 -6.07 8.30
N ARG A 28 5.76 -5.61 7.89
CA ARG A 28 4.54 -5.68 8.70
C ARG A 28 4.11 -7.11 9.05
N PRO A 29 4.10 -8.08 8.12
CA PRO A 29 3.82 -9.48 8.43
C PRO A 29 4.90 -10.06 9.33
N ALA A 30 6.19 -9.75 9.10
CA ALA A 30 7.26 -10.22 9.98
C ALA A 30 7.11 -9.74 11.43
N ILE A 31 6.70 -8.48 11.64
CA ILE A 31 6.38 -7.94 12.97
C ILE A 31 5.21 -8.68 13.61
N MET A 32 4.15 -8.95 12.83
CA MET A 32 2.97 -9.65 13.34
C MET A 32 3.29 -11.11 13.70
N ASP A 33 4.03 -11.82 12.84
CA ASP A 33 4.47 -13.19 13.07
C ASP A 33 5.33 -13.28 14.32
N ALA A 34 6.26 -12.34 14.51
CA ALA A 34 7.07 -12.27 15.71
C ALA A 34 6.22 -12.01 16.96
N ALA A 35 5.26 -11.09 16.90
CA ALA A 35 4.36 -10.80 18.01
C ALA A 35 3.47 -11.99 18.36
N LEU A 36 2.97 -12.74 17.37
CA LEU A 36 2.19 -13.96 17.57
C LEU A 36 3.03 -15.08 18.21
N GLN A 37 4.30 -15.21 17.82
CA GLN A 37 5.20 -16.18 18.45
C GLN A 37 5.52 -15.82 19.91
N ILE A 38 5.64 -14.53 20.21
CA ILE A 38 5.82 -14.05 21.60
C ILE A 38 4.54 -14.27 22.41
N SER A 39 3.37 -13.94 21.86
CA SER A 39 2.11 -14.10 22.58
C SER A 39 1.79 -15.58 22.84
N GLY A 40 2.05 -16.46 21.86
CA GLY A 40 1.90 -17.90 22.01
C GLY A 40 2.88 -18.51 23.01
N ARG A 41 4.09 -17.94 23.19
CA ARG A 41 5.02 -18.37 24.25
C ARG A 41 4.49 -18.05 25.64
N GLN A 42 3.87 -16.89 25.84
CA GLN A 42 3.37 -16.52 27.17
C GLN A 42 2.14 -17.32 27.59
N MET A 43 1.24 -17.68 26.66
CA MET A 43 0.09 -18.53 27.00
C MET A 43 0.50 -19.93 27.49
N MET A 44 1.66 -20.43 27.05
CA MET A 44 2.23 -21.69 27.56
C MET A 44 2.90 -21.55 28.92
N ILE A 45 3.36 -20.35 29.28
CA ILE A 45 4.01 -20.04 30.57
C ILE A 45 2.97 -19.72 31.66
N ASN A 46 1.83 -19.12 31.29
CA ASN A 46 0.79 -18.70 32.23
C ASN A 46 -0.27 -19.80 32.52
N ASN A 47 -0.05 -21.04 32.10
CA ASN A 47 -1.03 -22.13 32.23
C ASN A 47 -1.28 -22.58 33.69
N ASP A 48 -0.53 -22.05 34.66
CA ASP A 48 -0.66 -22.45 36.07
C ASP A 48 -1.60 -21.56 36.89
N ASN A 49 -2.02 -20.38 36.43
CA ASN A 49 -3.06 -19.57 37.11
C ASN A 49 -3.44 -18.38 36.23
N MET A 50 -4.71 -18.27 35.81
CA MET A 50 -5.52 -17.04 35.68
C MET A 50 -6.64 -17.25 34.66
N ALA A 51 -7.79 -17.70 35.15
CA ALA A 51 -9.08 -17.66 34.46
C ALA A 51 -9.66 -16.23 34.48
N GLY A 52 -9.01 -15.33 33.74
CA GLY A 52 -9.53 -13.99 33.44
C GLY A 52 -9.64 -13.86 31.92
N GLU A 53 -10.78 -13.35 31.44
CA GLU A 53 -11.04 -13.06 30.03
C GLU A 53 -10.05 -12.00 29.52
N MET A 54 -8.83 -12.43 29.19
CA MET A 54 -7.81 -11.56 28.60
C MET A 54 -8.26 -11.21 27.19
N ASN A 55 -8.46 -9.92 26.93
CA ASN A 55 -8.63 -9.41 25.57
C ASN A 55 -7.39 -9.79 24.74
N HIS A 56 -7.52 -10.87 23.96
CA HIS A 56 -6.44 -11.43 23.15
C HIS A 56 -5.82 -10.38 22.21
N THR A 57 -6.62 -9.40 21.79
CA THR A 57 -6.21 -8.27 20.96
C THR A 57 -5.27 -7.30 21.67
N ASP A 58 -5.54 -6.95 22.94
CA ASP A 58 -4.73 -6.01 23.70
C ASP A 58 -3.35 -6.62 24.01
N TYR A 59 -3.35 -7.89 24.39
CA TYR A 59 -2.13 -8.64 24.65
C TYR A 59 -1.23 -8.80 23.40
N LEU A 60 -1.82 -9.05 22.24
CA LEU A 60 -1.09 -9.09 20.98
C LEU A 60 -0.50 -7.70 20.62
N ASN A 61 -1.21 -6.62 20.92
CA ASN A 61 -0.71 -5.26 20.70
C ASN A 61 0.49 -4.94 21.59
N ASP A 62 0.48 -5.38 22.85
CA ASP A 62 1.63 -5.25 23.75
C ASP A 62 2.85 -6.01 23.22
N CYS A 63 2.64 -7.25 22.74
CA CYS A 63 3.70 -8.05 22.11
C CYS A 63 4.26 -7.36 20.86
N LYS A 64 3.43 -6.67 20.07
CA LYS A 64 3.91 -5.84 18.96
C LYS A 64 4.77 -4.69 19.46
N GLY A 65 4.40 -4.05 20.57
CA GLY A 65 5.21 -3.03 21.25
C GLY A 65 6.62 -3.53 21.58
N VAL A 66 6.73 -4.75 22.11
CA VAL A 66 8.02 -5.42 22.37
C VAL A 66 8.83 -5.62 21.10
N VAL A 67 8.19 -6.07 20.01
CA VAL A 67 8.85 -6.25 18.70
C VAL A 67 9.36 -4.90 18.16
N TYR A 68 8.58 -3.83 18.29
CA TYR A 68 9.01 -2.48 17.91
C TYR A 68 10.22 -2.02 18.73
N SER A 69 10.20 -2.20 20.06
CA SER A 69 11.36 -1.89 20.91
C SER A 69 12.60 -2.69 20.54
N TYR A 70 12.44 -3.97 20.17
CA TYR A 70 13.54 -4.80 19.70
C TYR A 70 14.13 -4.26 18.38
N LEU A 71 13.29 -3.94 17.40
CA LEU A 71 13.73 -3.37 16.12
C LEU A 71 14.47 -2.04 16.31
N SER A 72 14.00 -1.16 17.20
CA SER A 72 14.70 0.10 17.54
C SER A 72 16.08 -0.11 18.16
N LYS A 73 16.31 -1.25 18.83
CA LYS A 73 17.63 -1.60 19.40
C LYS A 73 18.56 -2.20 18.36
N GLN A 74 18.03 -2.91 17.36
CA GLN A 74 18.84 -3.60 16.33
C GLN A 74 19.18 -2.72 15.13
N LEU A 75 18.29 -1.79 14.78
CA LEU A 75 18.46 -0.86 13.67
C LEU A 75 18.98 0.49 14.18
N SER A 76 19.59 1.29 13.31
CA SER A 76 19.88 2.68 13.67
C SER A 76 18.57 3.45 13.88
N SER A 77 18.61 4.46 14.75
CA SER A 77 17.44 5.30 15.06
C SER A 77 16.78 5.87 13.79
N GLU A 78 17.59 6.33 12.83
CA GLU A 78 17.10 6.83 11.54
C GLU A 78 16.33 5.76 10.75
N VAL A 79 16.92 4.56 10.61
CA VAL A 79 16.32 3.46 9.84
C VAL A 79 15.03 2.97 10.51
N ALA A 80 15.05 2.79 11.83
CA ALA A 80 13.87 2.36 12.59
C ALA A 80 12.73 3.38 12.48
N ASN A 81 13.02 4.67 12.69
CA ASN A 81 12.01 5.73 12.58
C ASN A 81 11.43 5.84 11.17
N LYS A 82 12.26 5.75 10.14
CA LYS A 82 11.81 5.74 8.74
C LYS A 82 10.90 4.53 8.47
N ALA A 83 11.30 3.33 8.88
CA ALA A 83 10.50 2.12 8.74
C ALA A 83 9.13 2.27 9.44
N PHE A 84 9.10 2.72 10.69
CA PHE A 84 7.86 2.88 11.45
C PHE A 84 6.93 3.93 10.84
N ARG A 85 7.47 5.04 10.34
CA ARG A 85 6.70 6.07 9.63
C ARG A 85 6.07 5.52 8.35
N ILE A 86 6.78 4.67 7.62
CA ILE A 86 6.24 4.02 6.42
C ILE A 86 5.14 3.03 6.79
N LEU A 87 5.36 2.17 7.79
CA LEU A 87 4.38 1.19 8.26
C LEU A 87 3.08 1.84 8.75
N SER A 88 3.18 3.01 9.40
CA SER A 88 2.02 3.79 9.84
C SER A 88 1.31 4.47 8.66
N ALA A 89 2.05 5.03 7.70
CA ALA A 89 1.51 5.60 6.46
C ALA A 89 0.79 4.55 5.60
N CYS A 90 1.26 3.30 5.59
CA CYS A 90 0.54 2.20 4.93
C CYS A 90 -0.80 1.86 5.60
N LYS A 91 -1.09 2.34 6.82
CA LYS A 91 -2.39 2.19 7.48
C LYS A 91 -3.44 3.23 7.06
N VAL A 92 -3.04 4.45 6.65
CA VAL A 92 -3.99 5.56 6.41
C VAL A 92 -4.57 5.57 4.98
N ASN A 93 -5.89 5.72 4.89
CA ASN A 93 -6.76 5.86 3.71
C ASN A 93 -6.56 4.84 2.57
N LYS A 94 -7.25 3.69 2.69
CA LYS A 94 -7.35 2.63 1.67
C LYS A 94 -8.42 2.88 0.60
N VAL A 95 -8.96 4.09 0.50
CA VAL A 95 -10.01 4.41 -0.47
C VAL A 95 -9.45 5.31 -1.56
N CYS A 96 -9.85 5.04 -2.81
CA CYS A 96 -9.66 6.02 -3.88
C CYS A 96 -10.62 7.19 -3.60
N PRO A 97 -10.14 8.43 -3.46
CA PRO A 97 -11.02 9.58 -3.25
C PRO A 97 -11.61 10.13 -4.57
N LEU A 98 -11.20 9.61 -5.73
CA LEU A 98 -11.75 10.00 -7.03
C LEU A 98 -13.05 9.26 -7.30
N THR A 99 -14.04 10.00 -7.82
CA THR A 99 -15.29 9.43 -8.31
C THR A 99 -15.18 9.19 -9.81
N PHE A 100 -15.07 7.92 -10.20
CA PHE A 100 -15.04 7.54 -11.61
C PHE A 100 -16.46 7.39 -12.16
N LYS A 101 -16.76 8.09 -13.26
CA LYS A 101 -17.93 7.82 -14.10
C LYS A 101 -17.62 6.64 -15.03
N GLU A 102 -18.61 6.01 -15.63
CA GLU A 102 -18.34 4.97 -16.63
C GLU A 102 -17.51 5.55 -17.80
N PRO A 103 -16.32 5.00 -18.11
CA PRO A 103 -15.43 5.56 -19.13
C PRO A 103 -15.76 5.02 -20.52
N SER A 104 -17.03 5.13 -20.94
CA SER A 104 -17.55 4.51 -22.16
C SER A 104 -16.79 4.96 -23.41
N ASP A 105 -16.45 6.25 -23.51
CA ASP A 105 -15.70 6.80 -24.64
C ASP A 105 -14.29 6.21 -24.72
N VAL A 106 -13.59 6.11 -23.58
CA VAL A 106 -12.25 5.50 -23.48
C VAL A 106 -12.33 4.02 -23.87
N ILE A 107 -13.33 3.29 -23.36
CA ILE A 107 -13.54 1.87 -23.69
C ILE A 107 -13.76 1.71 -25.20
N ALA A 108 -14.60 2.53 -25.81
CA ALA A 108 -14.93 2.44 -27.23
C ALA A 108 -13.69 2.57 -28.12
N VAL A 109 -12.78 3.50 -27.80
CA VAL A 109 -11.60 3.76 -28.63
C VAL A 109 -10.38 2.92 -28.24
N CYS A 110 -10.31 2.40 -27.01
CA CYS A 110 -9.18 1.63 -26.51
C CYS A 110 -9.40 0.10 -26.56
N LYS A 111 -10.60 -0.37 -26.93
CA LYS A 111 -10.86 -1.80 -27.08
C LYS A 111 -10.07 -2.38 -28.25
N ASN A 112 -9.29 -3.43 -28.00
CA ASN A 112 -8.45 -4.12 -29.00
C ASN A 112 -7.37 -3.26 -29.68
N VAL A 113 -6.83 -2.25 -28.99
CA VAL A 113 -5.76 -1.40 -29.54
C VAL A 113 -4.37 -2.04 -29.44
N ALA A 114 -3.53 -1.72 -30.42
CA ALA A 114 -2.10 -1.98 -30.43
C ALA A 114 -1.32 -0.65 -30.54
N ALA A 115 -0.01 -0.68 -30.26
CA ALA A 115 0.82 0.51 -30.36
C ALA A 115 1.15 0.88 -31.82
N PRO A 116 1.20 2.17 -32.17
CA PRO A 116 0.77 3.34 -31.39
C PRO A 116 -0.75 3.60 -31.52
N SER A 117 -1.38 4.19 -30.50
CA SER A 117 -2.81 4.52 -30.50
C SER A 117 -3.11 5.94 -29.99
N PRO A 118 -2.90 6.99 -30.83
CA PRO A 118 -3.03 8.38 -30.40
C PRO A 118 -4.46 8.74 -29.97
N THR A 119 -5.47 8.19 -30.63
CA THR A 119 -6.88 8.42 -30.27
C THR A 119 -7.23 7.84 -28.91
N CYS A 120 -6.76 6.62 -28.61
CA CYS A 120 -6.93 6.02 -27.28
C CYS A 120 -6.22 6.85 -26.21
N CYS A 121 -4.96 7.23 -26.44
CA CYS A 121 -4.20 8.00 -25.47
C CYS A 121 -4.78 9.40 -25.23
N SER A 122 -5.26 10.07 -26.28
CA SER A 122 -5.94 11.36 -26.13
C SER A 122 -7.22 11.23 -25.30
N SER A 123 -8.07 10.24 -25.59
CA SER A 123 -9.31 10.01 -24.83
C SER A 123 -9.04 9.66 -23.37
N LEU A 124 -8.04 8.79 -23.13
CA LEU A 124 -7.60 8.40 -21.79
C LEU A 124 -7.13 9.61 -20.98
N ASN A 125 -6.25 10.43 -21.55
CA ASN A 125 -5.70 11.61 -20.88
C ASN A 125 -6.78 12.66 -20.58
N THR A 126 -7.72 12.88 -21.49
CA THR A 126 -8.87 13.76 -21.25
C THR A 126 -9.72 13.27 -20.08
N TYR A 127 -10.06 11.97 -20.05
CA TYR A 127 -10.87 11.39 -18.98
C TYR A 127 -10.18 11.51 -17.60
N ILE A 128 -8.87 11.24 -17.54
CA ILE A 128 -8.08 11.39 -16.30
C ILE A 128 -8.10 12.85 -15.83
N ALA A 129 -7.83 13.79 -16.74
CA ALA A 129 -7.82 15.22 -16.43
C ALA A 129 -9.17 15.70 -15.88
N GLU A 130 -10.29 15.27 -16.46
CA GLU A 130 -11.64 15.60 -15.98
C GLU A 130 -11.93 15.01 -14.59
N THR A 131 -11.48 13.78 -14.35
CA THR A 131 -11.70 13.07 -13.08
C THR A 131 -10.91 13.71 -11.94
N GLN A 132 -9.73 14.27 -12.23
CA GLN A 132 -8.81 14.79 -11.22
C GLN A 132 -9.13 16.19 -10.69
N GLN A 133 -10.06 16.93 -11.30
CA GLN A 133 -10.12 18.39 -11.31
C GLN A 133 -10.22 19.16 -9.97
N LYS A 134 -10.05 18.56 -8.77
CA LYS A 134 -10.05 19.27 -7.47
C LYS A 134 -9.53 18.51 -6.24
N ILE A 135 -8.91 17.33 -6.38
CA ILE A 135 -8.55 16.51 -5.21
C ILE A 135 -7.04 16.23 -5.18
N LEU A 136 -6.37 16.70 -4.13
CA LEU A 136 -4.99 16.29 -3.83
C LEU A 136 -5.01 14.85 -3.33
N ILE A 137 -4.38 13.95 -4.07
CA ILE A 137 -4.27 12.53 -3.68
C ILE A 137 -2.81 12.15 -3.45
N THR A 138 -2.57 11.39 -2.38
CA THR A 138 -1.25 10.82 -2.09
C THR A 138 -0.86 9.76 -3.14
N ASN A 139 0.44 9.46 -3.29
CA ASN A 139 0.92 8.39 -4.18
C ASN A 139 0.19 7.06 -3.93
N LYS A 140 -0.15 6.77 -2.67
CA LYS A 140 -0.88 5.57 -2.28
C LYS A 140 -2.33 5.59 -2.77
N GLN A 141 -3.02 6.71 -2.63
CA GLN A 141 -4.38 6.88 -3.16
C GLN A 141 -4.38 6.83 -4.69
N ALA A 142 -3.36 7.41 -5.33
CA ALA A 142 -3.18 7.32 -6.78
C ALA A 142 -3.09 5.88 -7.28
N ILE A 143 -2.34 5.02 -6.59
CA ILE A 143 -2.27 3.57 -6.92
C ILE A 143 -3.65 2.91 -6.81
N ILE A 144 -4.41 3.21 -5.75
CA ILE A 144 -5.73 2.61 -5.54
C ILE A 144 -6.70 3.10 -6.63
N CYS A 145 -6.66 4.40 -6.97
CA CYS A 145 -7.46 4.98 -8.04
C CYS A 145 -7.12 4.41 -9.41
N ALA A 146 -5.84 4.31 -9.76
CA ALA A 146 -5.39 3.70 -11.01
C ALA A 146 -5.80 2.22 -11.08
N THR A 147 -5.73 1.49 -9.97
CA THR A 147 -6.18 0.08 -9.92
C THR A 147 -7.67 -0.05 -10.16
N GLN A 148 -8.48 0.81 -9.52
CA GLN A 148 -9.92 0.85 -9.68
C GLN A 148 -10.31 1.18 -11.12
N PHE A 149 -9.73 2.24 -11.68
CA PHE A 149 -9.98 2.64 -13.07
C PHE A 149 -9.55 1.55 -14.07
N GLY A 150 -8.38 0.95 -13.87
CA GLY A 150 -7.91 -0.17 -14.70
C GLY A 150 -8.83 -1.39 -14.63
N SER A 151 -9.50 -1.62 -13.49
CA SER A 151 -10.53 -2.66 -13.39
C SER A 151 -11.78 -2.33 -14.18
N MET A 152 -12.21 -1.06 -14.22
CA MET A 152 -13.34 -0.61 -15.04
C MET A 152 -13.05 -0.81 -16.53
N LEU A 153 -11.86 -0.42 -16.98
CA LEU A 153 -11.42 -0.60 -18.38
C LEU A 153 -11.39 -2.07 -18.80
N ARG A 154 -10.84 -2.95 -17.95
CA ARG A 154 -10.87 -4.40 -18.20
C ARG A 154 -12.30 -4.95 -18.23
N GLY A 155 -13.18 -4.47 -17.35
CA GLY A 155 -14.60 -4.79 -17.38
C GLY A 155 -15.28 -4.41 -18.71
N GLY A 156 -14.83 -3.32 -19.34
CA GLY A 156 -15.26 -2.89 -20.68
C GLY A 156 -14.60 -3.64 -21.85
N GLY A 157 -13.65 -4.54 -21.60
CA GLY A 157 -12.92 -5.31 -22.62
C GLY A 157 -11.64 -4.65 -23.14
N VAL A 158 -11.11 -3.63 -22.46
CA VAL A 158 -9.78 -3.08 -22.75
C VAL A 158 -8.73 -3.98 -22.10
N MET A 159 -8.15 -4.87 -22.89
CA MET A 159 -7.18 -5.87 -22.42
C MET A 159 -5.72 -5.40 -22.48
N THR A 160 -5.43 -4.44 -23.35
CA THR A 160 -4.09 -3.84 -23.49
C THR A 160 -3.77 -2.99 -22.26
N ASN A 161 -2.51 -2.98 -21.82
CA ASN A 161 -2.05 -2.08 -20.76
C ASN A 161 -1.99 -0.63 -21.29
N VAL A 162 -3.12 0.07 -21.27
CA VAL A 162 -3.22 1.43 -21.82
C VAL A 162 -2.40 2.45 -21.04
N TYR A 163 -2.06 2.19 -19.77
CA TYR A 163 -1.17 3.06 -19.01
C TYR A 163 0.25 3.04 -19.58
N GLU A 164 0.78 1.86 -19.88
CA GLU A 164 2.08 1.71 -20.53
C GLU A 164 2.07 2.19 -21.98
N LEU A 165 0.99 1.90 -22.72
CA LEU A 165 0.83 2.34 -24.11
C LEU A 165 0.85 3.87 -24.26
N CYS A 166 0.27 4.57 -23.29
CA CYS A 166 0.04 6.01 -23.35
C CYS A 166 0.95 6.82 -22.41
N ASP A 167 1.95 6.17 -21.82
CA ASP A 167 2.90 6.78 -20.87
C ASP A 167 2.20 7.49 -19.69
N VAL A 168 1.16 6.85 -19.15
CA VAL A 168 0.40 7.35 -18.00
C VAL A 168 1.04 6.84 -16.72
N ASP A 169 1.49 7.78 -15.90
CA ASP A 169 2.12 7.57 -14.61
C ASP A 169 1.14 7.76 -13.44
N LEU A 170 1.53 7.27 -12.27
CA LEU A 170 0.81 7.52 -11.01
C LEU A 170 0.70 9.01 -10.68
N LYS A 171 1.67 9.81 -11.16
CA LYS A 171 1.64 11.27 -11.01
C LYS A 171 0.49 11.89 -11.81
N ASP A 172 0.05 11.26 -12.90
CA ASP A 172 -1.10 11.74 -13.68
C ASP A 172 -2.43 11.48 -12.97
N PHE A 173 -2.41 10.76 -11.84
CA PHE A 173 -3.53 10.70 -10.90
C PHE A 173 -3.35 11.64 -9.70
N SER A 174 -2.16 12.21 -9.46
CA SER A 174 -1.85 13.10 -8.34
C SER A 174 -1.48 14.52 -8.78
N ILE A 175 -2.21 15.54 -8.31
CA ILE A 175 -1.76 16.93 -8.44
C ILE A 175 -0.63 17.17 -7.42
N GLN A 176 0.58 16.72 -7.73
CA GLN A 176 1.78 17.16 -7.01
C GLN A 176 2.49 18.22 -7.84
N GLY A 177 2.15 19.48 -7.55
CA GLY A 177 2.92 20.65 -7.94
C GLY A 177 2.89 20.96 -9.43
N ILE A 178 1.85 21.67 -9.88
CA ILE A 178 2.10 22.68 -10.91
C ILE A 178 3.06 23.67 -10.25
N TYR A 179 4.35 23.53 -10.54
CA TYR A 179 5.28 24.64 -10.36
C TYR A 179 4.78 25.76 -11.26
N THR A 180 4.23 26.79 -10.63
CA THR A 180 4.00 28.09 -11.24
C THR A 180 5.35 28.62 -11.71
N TYR A 181 5.65 28.49 -13.00
CA TYR A 181 6.55 29.42 -13.67
C TYR A 181 5.67 30.58 -14.14
N ALA A 182 5.61 31.61 -13.31
CA ALA A 182 5.27 32.96 -13.74
C ALA A 182 6.56 33.63 -14.24
#